data_AF-A0AB74CM44-F1
#
_entry.id   AF-A0AB74CM44-F1
#
_cell.length_a   1.000
_cell.length_b   1.000
_cell.length_c   1.000
_cell.angle_alpha   90.00
_cell.angle_beta   90.00
_cell.angle_gamma   90.00
#
_symmetry.space_group_name_H-M   'P 1'
#
loop_
_entity.id
_entity.type
_entity.pdbx_description
1 polymer ?
#
loop_
_entity_poly.entity_id
_entity_poly.type
_entity_poly.pdbx_seq_one_letter_code
_entity_poly.pdbx_strand_id
1 'polypeptide(L)'
;MDSSSSPDYKALYLRAEEDKRKAEENQKRAEEERDQGRERTRPTTFLELLRLCHSLFSLQLRVETSSRSTTGKIPPPTGKYCPLRLRHWEDCAARQQEVYRSICAYLETPGETAAQLFSPRLVLEDLGQRFGERAISSEQDLESYERFGVENYVHDIIAELCKNPAARNQFGLGDGVKFDNHANALDQTEADPSLLAESSTYRRSRPDQFCIRRVDGERNTLLTTVEYKPPHKLSVENLRAGLREMNFWEEVVQPNSIPTEESAKLSYNAAWLTGSAITQEYHVMIQEGLEYSYLTNGLALVLLRVPYDEPGTLYYHLCEPNMEIDLNDDQSFDQPLTTIARVLCLCLLCFGAPVRDQAWRNKARKQLPVWKTSFDHTRSQIPERELRQNPPSSEYSPSVSSGRTVSEYLPSSSPVESPTQR
;
A
#
# COMPACT_ATOMS: atom_id res chain seq x y z
N MET A 1 -43.05 7.22 -77.12
CA MET A 1 -42.22 7.63 -75.98
C MET A 1 -41.63 6.37 -75.40
N ASP A 2 -40.31 6.25 -75.44
CA ASP A 2 -39.47 5.74 -74.34
C ASP A 2 -38.10 5.39 -74.90
N SER A 3 -37.19 6.36 -74.81
CA SER A 3 -35.77 6.14 -75.07
C SER A 3 -35.21 5.32 -73.90
N SER A 4 -34.84 4.07 -74.13
CA SER A 4 -34.06 3.30 -73.15
C SER A 4 -32.66 3.92 -73.05
N SER A 5 -32.44 4.75 -72.05
CA SER A 5 -31.11 5.26 -71.69
C SER A 5 -30.20 4.08 -71.34
N SER A 6 -29.09 3.92 -72.07
CA SER A 6 -28.05 2.94 -71.75
C SER A 6 -27.53 3.18 -70.32
N PRO A 7 -27.34 2.14 -69.49
CA PRO A 7 -26.76 2.29 -68.16
C PRO A 7 -25.38 2.95 -68.24
N ASP A 8 -25.13 3.93 -67.37
CA ASP A 8 -23.80 4.50 -67.22
C ASP A 8 -22.89 3.50 -66.48
N TYR A 9 -22.26 2.62 -67.25
CA TYR A 9 -21.33 1.60 -66.75
C TYR A 9 -20.15 2.21 -65.97
N LYS A 10 -19.77 3.45 -66.27
CA LYS A 10 -18.70 4.14 -65.53
C LYS A 10 -19.17 4.54 -64.14
N ALA A 11 -20.39 5.06 -64.02
CA ALA A 11 -21.00 5.34 -62.73
C ALA A 11 -21.23 4.05 -61.90
N LEU A 12 -21.65 2.95 -62.54
CA LEU A 12 -21.82 1.65 -61.87
C LEU A 12 -20.48 1.09 -61.38
N TYR A 13 -19.41 1.19 -62.17
CA TYR A 13 -18.07 0.75 -61.78
C TYR A 13 -17.53 1.55 -60.58
N LEU A 14 -17.62 2.88 -60.63
CA LEU A 14 -17.19 3.74 -59.53
C LEU A 14 -17.97 3.46 -58.23
N ARG A 15 -19.28 3.20 -58.34
CA ARG A 15 -20.11 2.84 -57.19
C ARG A 15 -19.71 1.49 -56.58
N ALA A 16 -19.44 0.48 -57.42
CA ALA A 16 -18.96 -0.82 -56.96
C ALA A 16 -17.57 -0.74 -56.29
N GLU A 17 -16.68 0.12 -56.81
CA GLU A 17 -15.36 0.35 -56.23
C GLU A 17 -15.46 1.09 -54.88
N GLU A 18 -16.34 2.07 -54.76
CA GLU A 18 -16.62 2.78 -53.50
C GLU A 18 -17.28 1.86 -52.46
N ASP A 19 -18.23 1.02 -52.87
CA ASP A 19 -18.88 0.04 -52.00
C ASP A 19 -17.89 -1.03 -51.52
N LYS A 20 -16.97 -1.47 -52.39
CA LYS A 20 -15.87 -2.38 -52.02
C LYS A 20 -14.93 -1.74 -51.00
N ARG A 21 -14.52 -0.48 -51.22
CA ARG A 21 -13.67 0.25 -50.26
C ARG A 21 -14.35 0.41 -48.91
N LYS A 22 -15.64 0.76 -48.89
CA LYS A 22 -16.43 0.83 -47.65
C LYS A 22 -16.55 -0.51 -46.95
N ALA A 23 -16.70 -1.60 -47.70
CA ALA A 23 -16.75 -2.95 -47.13
C ALA A 23 -15.40 -3.35 -46.50
N GLU A 24 -14.28 -3.07 -47.17
CA GLU A 24 -12.93 -3.31 -46.65
C GLU A 24 -12.64 -2.47 -45.39
N GLU A 25 -13.00 -1.19 -45.39
CA GLU A 25 -12.86 -0.32 -44.21
C GLU A 25 -13.72 -0.80 -43.03
N ASN A 26 -14.97 -1.21 -43.29
CA ASN A 26 -15.86 -1.77 -42.27
C ASN A 26 -15.35 -3.11 -41.73
N GLN A 27 -14.81 -3.97 -42.60
CA GLN A 27 -14.22 -5.24 -42.18
C GLN A 27 -12.99 -5.01 -41.30
N LYS A 28 -12.08 -4.11 -41.72
CA LYS A 28 -10.90 -3.76 -40.94
C LYS A 28 -11.29 -3.20 -39.58
N ARG A 29 -12.28 -2.29 -39.51
CA ARG A 29 -12.79 -1.76 -38.24
C ARG A 29 -13.39 -2.86 -37.36
N ALA A 30 -14.17 -3.78 -37.93
CA ALA A 30 -14.75 -4.89 -37.19
C ALA A 30 -13.69 -5.88 -36.67
N GLU A 31 -12.60 -6.08 -37.41
CA GLU A 31 -11.45 -6.87 -36.97
C GLU A 31 -10.69 -6.17 -35.83
N GLU A 32 -10.41 -4.87 -35.98
CA GLU A 32 -9.78 -4.05 -34.92
C GLU A 32 -10.61 -4.02 -33.63
N GLU A 33 -11.93 -3.87 -33.72
CA GLU A 33 -12.83 -3.92 -32.55
C GLU A 33 -12.83 -5.30 -31.88
N ARG A 34 -12.79 -6.38 -32.66
CA ARG A 34 -12.67 -7.75 -32.13
C ARG A 34 -11.34 -7.98 -31.44
N ASP A 35 -10.25 -7.49 -32.01
CA ASP A 35 -8.91 -7.61 -31.42
C ASP A 35 -8.80 -6.83 -30.11
N GLN A 36 -9.32 -5.59 -30.08
CA GLN A 36 -9.41 -4.81 -28.84
C GLN A 36 -10.28 -5.50 -27.79
N GLY A 37 -11.40 -6.09 -28.19
CA GLY A 37 -12.26 -6.88 -27.30
C GLY A 37 -11.54 -8.09 -26.72
N ARG A 38 -10.79 -8.83 -27.55
CA ARG A 38 -9.97 -9.96 -27.10
C ARG A 38 -8.89 -9.52 -26.12
N GLU A 39 -8.19 -8.43 -26.42
CA GLU A 39 -7.13 -7.90 -25.57
C GLU A 39 -7.63 -7.39 -24.21
N ARG A 40 -8.85 -6.84 -24.16
CA ARG A 40 -9.45 -6.40 -22.88
C ARG A 40 -9.97 -7.55 -22.04
N THR A 41 -10.33 -8.68 -22.65
CA THR A 41 -10.97 -9.82 -21.97
C THR A 41 -10.02 -10.96 -21.67
N ARG A 42 -8.85 -11.01 -22.32
CA ARG A 42 -7.82 -11.99 -21.95
C ARG A 42 -7.31 -11.75 -20.52
N PRO A 43 -6.91 -12.82 -19.80
CA PRO A 43 -6.19 -12.66 -18.55
C PRO A 43 -4.89 -11.89 -18.75
N THR A 44 -4.47 -11.19 -17.69
CA THR A 44 -3.24 -10.39 -17.67
C THR A 44 -2.06 -11.25 -17.23
N THR A 45 -0.85 -10.89 -17.66
CA THR A 45 0.40 -11.42 -17.08
C THR A 45 0.66 -10.79 -15.71
N PHE A 46 1.68 -11.26 -14.99
CA PHE A 46 2.02 -10.72 -13.67
C PHE A 46 2.43 -9.24 -13.77
N LEU A 47 3.33 -8.91 -14.70
CA LEU A 47 3.78 -7.51 -14.87
C LEU A 47 2.66 -6.61 -15.42
N GLU A 48 1.82 -7.12 -16.33
CA GLU A 48 0.66 -6.38 -16.83
C GLU A 48 -0.33 -6.07 -15.70
N LEU A 49 -0.59 -7.03 -14.81
CA LEU A 49 -1.44 -6.83 -13.65
C LEU A 49 -0.89 -5.71 -12.77
N LEU A 50 0.39 -5.76 -12.38
CA LEU A 50 1.00 -4.74 -11.52
C LEU A 50 0.91 -3.34 -12.14
N ARG A 51 1.16 -3.23 -13.45
CA ARG A 51 1.06 -1.97 -14.19
C ARG A 51 -0.37 -1.44 -14.28
N LEU A 52 -1.33 -2.31 -14.58
CA LEU A 52 -2.74 -1.93 -14.69
C LEU A 52 -3.29 -1.54 -13.32
N CYS A 53 -3.03 -2.32 -12.27
CA CYS A 53 -3.46 -1.97 -10.91
C CYS A 53 -2.84 -0.65 -10.43
N HIS A 54 -1.56 -0.40 -10.69
CA HIS A 54 -0.95 0.89 -10.33
C HIS A 54 -1.61 2.06 -11.08
N SER A 55 -1.77 1.95 -12.39
CA SER A 55 -2.33 3.03 -13.22
C SER A 55 -3.84 3.26 -13.03
N LEU A 56 -4.62 2.20 -12.85
CA LEU A 56 -6.07 2.26 -12.71
C LEU A 56 -6.54 2.41 -11.27
N PHE A 57 -5.75 1.97 -10.28
CA PHE A 57 -6.13 2.04 -8.85
C PHE A 57 -5.32 3.10 -8.12
N SER A 58 -4.00 2.89 -7.99
CA SER A 58 -3.12 3.69 -7.13
C SER A 58 -3.06 5.16 -7.56
N LEU A 59 -2.94 5.43 -8.86
CA LEU A 59 -2.91 6.80 -9.39
C LEU A 59 -4.29 7.49 -9.39
N GLN A 60 -5.37 6.70 -9.38
CA GLN A 60 -6.74 7.24 -9.37
C GLN A 60 -7.26 7.53 -7.97
N LEU A 61 -6.51 7.12 -6.93
CA LEU A 61 -6.89 7.37 -5.55
C LEU A 61 -6.94 8.87 -5.26
N ARG A 62 -8.07 9.30 -4.69
CA ARG A 62 -8.29 10.68 -4.25
C ARG A 62 -8.48 10.70 -2.74
N VAL A 63 -7.96 11.73 -2.11
CA VAL A 63 -8.18 12.01 -0.69
C VAL A 63 -9.26 13.07 -0.58
N GLU A 64 -10.27 12.82 0.25
CA GLU A 64 -11.33 13.80 0.48
C GLU A 64 -10.82 14.92 1.39
N THR A 65 -11.41 16.10 1.23
CA THR A 65 -11.14 17.24 2.10
C THR A 65 -11.46 16.90 3.56
N SER A 66 -10.66 17.44 4.49
CA SER A 66 -10.82 17.13 5.92
C SER A 66 -12.17 17.59 6.50
N SER A 67 -12.87 18.53 5.86
CA SER A 67 -14.20 18.98 6.27
C SER A 67 -15.31 17.99 5.92
N ARG A 68 -15.06 17.08 4.97
CA ARG A 68 -15.99 16.06 4.49
C ARG A 68 -15.57 14.64 4.87
N SER A 69 -14.52 14.53 5.67
CA SER A 69 -13.98 13.26 6.16
C SER A 69 -14.41 13.00 7.61
N THR A 70 -14.34 11.73 8.02
CA THR A 70 -14.61 11.30 9.40
C THR A 70 -13.78 12.10 10.40
N THR A 71 -14.46 12.58 11.45
CA THR A 71 -13.83 13.29 12.55
C THR A 71 -13.28 12.28 13.57
N GLY A 72 -12.04 12.47 13.97
CA GLY A 72 -11.38 11.58 14.94
C GLY A 72 -9.87 11.71 14.88
N LYS A 73 -9.25 11.83 16.05
CA LYS A 73 -7.78 11.85 16.19
C LYS A 73 -7.26 10.41 16.27
N ILE A 74 -6.02 10.21 15.83
CA ILE A 74 -5.30 8.98 16.14
C ILE A 74 -5.19 8.91 17.67
N PRO A 75 -5.76 7.89 18.33
CA PRO A 75 -5.70 7.82 19.78
C PRO A 75 -4.24 7.66 20.21
N PRO A 76 -3.84 8.31 21.32
CA PRO A 76 -2.52 8.07 21.88
C PRO A 76 -2.41 6.56 22.22
N PRO A 77 -1.27 5.93 21.98
CA PRO A 77 -1.07 4.50 22.22
C PRO A 77 -0.87 4.21 23.73
N THR A 78 -1.69 4.83 24.60
CA THR A 78 -1.56 4.73 26.05
C THR A 78 -1.71 3.27 26.51
N GLY A 79 -0.77 2.81 27.33
CA GLY A 79 -0.69 1.42 27.78
C GLY A 79 -0.02 0.47 26.78
N LYS A 80 0.40 0.93 25.60
CA LYS A 80 1.09 0.10 24.60
C LYS A 80 2.62 0.12 24.81
N TYR A 81 3.26 -0.97 24.43
CA TYR A 81 4.73 -1.08 24.37
C TYR A 81 5.26 -0.15 23.28
N CYS A 82 6.35 0.53 23.56
CA CYS A 82 6.90 1.58 22.70
C CYS A 82 8.34 1.23 22.30
N PRO A 83 8.74 1.47 21.04
CA PRO A 83 10.14 1.35 20.68
C PRO A 83 10.97 2.41 21.39
N LEU A 84 12.24 2.12 21.66
CA LEU A 84 13.20 3.08 22.19
C LEU A 84 13.78 3.94 21.06
N ARG A 85 14.02 3.33 19.89
CA ARG A 85 14.68 3.92 18.74
C ARG A 85 13.90 3.66 17.45
N LEU A 86 13.88 4.65 16.57
CA LEU A 86 13.52 4.47 15.16
C LEU A 86 14.78 4.55 14.31
N ARG A 87 14.92 3.61 13.36
CA ARG A 87 16.04 3.54 12.43
C ARG A 87 15.56 3.26 11.02
N HIS A 88 16.28 3.75 10.02
CA HIS A 88 15.96 3.43 8.64
C HIS A 88 16.33 1.97 8.34
N TRP A 89 15.45 1.26 7.64
CA TRP A 89 15.70 -0.11 7.19
C TRP A 89 16.51 -0.08 5.89
N GLU A 90 17.83 0.07 6.03
CA GLU A 90 18.75 0.29 4.90
C GLU A 90 18.71 -0.81 3.82
N ASP A 91 18.67 -2.09 4.22
CA ASP A 91 18.65 -3.23 3.30
C ASP A 91 17.24 -3.63 2.82
N CYS A 92 16.20 -2.86 3.16
CA CYS A 92 14.81 -3.18 2.82
C CYS A 92 14.59 -3.33 1.33
N ALA A 93 15.02 -2.34 0.53
CA ALA A 93 14.85 -2.35 -0.92
C ALA A 93 15.58 -3.54 -1.57
N ALA A 94 16.79 -3.86 -1.10
CA ALA A 94 17.56 -5.00 -1.60
C ALA A 94 16.85 -6.33 -1.31
N ARG A 95 16.33 -6.51 -0.09
CA ARG A 95 15.54 -7.70 0.30
C ARG A 95 14.25 -7.83 -0.51
N GLN A 96 13.52 -6.72 -0.67
CA GLN A 96 12.31 -6.67 -1.49
C GLN A 96 12.64 -7.07 -2.94
N GLN A 97 13.73 -6.55 -3.50
CA GLN A 97 14.17 -6.90 -4.84
C GLN A 97 14.55 -8.37 -5.00
N GLU A 98 15.22 -8.98 -4.01
CA GLU A 98 15.59 -10.40 -4.04
C GLU A 98 14.36 -11.31 -4.10
N VAL A 99 13.36 -11.01 -3.26
CA VAL A 99 12.07 -11.71 -3.25
C VAL A 99 11.34 -11.48 -4.58
N TYR A 100 11.29 -10.24 -5.07
CA TYR A 100 10.66 -9.88 -6.34
C TYR A 100 11.26 -10.62 -7.53
N ARG A 101 12.60 -10.68 -7.63
CA ARG A 101 13.28 -11.46 -8.67
C ARG A 101 12.91 -12.94 -8.63
N SER A 102 12.76 -13.50 -7.43
CA SER A 102 12.34 -14.89 -7.26
C SER A 102 10.90 -15.09 -7.72
N ILE A 103 9.99 -14.15 -7.44
CA ILE A 103 8.60 -14.18 -7.96
C ILE A 103 8.60 -14.13 -9.50
N CYS A 104 9.33 -13.18 -10.09
CA CYS A 104 9.42 -13.05 -11.55
C CYS A 104 10.00 -14.31 -12.20
N ALA A 105 10.98 -14.98 -11.57
CA ALA A 105 11.51 -16.24 -12.09
C ALA A 105 10.46 -17.36 -12.20
N TYR A 106 9.37 -17.30 -11.42
CA TYR A 106 8.29 -18.28 -11.46
C TYR A 106 7.07 -17.87 -12.30
N LEU A 107 6.81 -16.57 -12.45
CA LEU A 107 5.62 -16.05 -13.14
C LEU A 107 5.94 -15.42 -14.51
N GLU A 108 7.20 -15.04 -14.75
CA GLU A 108 7.71 -14.32 -15.92
C GLU A 108 8.99 -15.02 -16.44
N THR A 109 8.90 -16.33 -16.72
CA THR A 109 10.04 -17.15 -17.12
C THR A 109 10.76 -16.55 -18.35
N PRO A 110 12.06 -16.21 -18.24
CA PRO A 110 12.80 -15.60 -19.36
C PRO A 110 12.85 -16.51 -20.59
N GLY A 111 12.43 -15.99 -21.74
CA GLY A 111 12.45 -16.72 -23.01
C GLY A 111 11.19 -17.54 -23.31
N GLU A 112 10.22 -17.57 -22.40
CA GLU A 112 8.89 -18.12 -22.63
C GLU A 112 7.84 -16.99 -22.74
N THR A 113 6.71 -17.27 -23.38
CA THR A 113 5.58 -16.33 -23.37
C THR A 113 5.03 -16.24 -21.95
N ALA A 114 5.01 -15.04 -21.38
CA ALA A 114 4.50 -14.77 -20.05
C ALA A 114 3.09 -15.35 -19.85
N ALA A 115 2.87 -16.03 -18.73
CA ALA A 115 1.62 -16.72 -18.45
C ALA A 115 0.50 -15.71 -18.13
N GLN A 116 -0.61 -15.82 -18.86
CA GLN A 116 -1.80 -14.99 -18.66
C GLN A 116 -2.68 -15.63 -17.58
N LEU A 117 -2.39 -15.32 -16.32
CA LEU A 117 -2.98 -15.98 -15.14
C LEU A 117 -3.96 -15.10 -14.36
N PHE A 118 -3.92 -13.78 -14.56
CA PHE A 118 -4.55 -12.82 -13.65
C PHE A 118 -5.74 -12.11 -14.27
N SER A 119 -6.45 -11.34 -13.43
CA SER A 119 -7.69 -10.67 -13.78
C SER A 119 -7.60 -9.90 -15.12
N PRO A 120 -8.57 -10.07 -16.05
CA PRO A 120 -8.58 -9.35 -17.31
C PRO A 120 -8.63 -7.84 -17.14
N ARG A 121 -8.06 -7.12 -18.11
CA ARG A 121 -8.04 -5.65 -18.12
C ARG A 121 -9.44 -5.04 -17.97
N LEU A 122 -10.46 -5.61 -18.59
CA LEU A 122 -11.84 -5.13 -18.49
C LEU A 122 -12.34 -5.11 -17.02
N VAL A 123 -11.98 -6.11 -16.23
CA VAL A 123 -12.36 -6.20 -14.81
C VAL A 123 -11.63 -5.15 -13.99
N LEU A 124 -10.34 -4.95 -14.28
CA LEU A 124 -9.52 -3.92 -13.63
C LEU A 124 -10.01 -2.51 -13.98
N GLU A 125 -10.45 -2.27 -15.21
CA GLU A 125 -11.02 -0.97 -15.62
C GLU A 125 -12.31 -0.64 -14.85
N ASP A 126 -13.22 -1.62 -14.67
CA ASP A 126 -14.45 -1.44 -13.88
C ASP A 126 -14.14 -1.12 -12.41
N LEU A 127 -13.22 -1.87 -11.79
CA LEU A 127 -12.81 -1.62 -10.40
C LEU A 127 -12.10 -0.26 -10.25
N GLY A 128 -11.23 0.10 -11.20
CA GLY A 128 -10.52 1.38 -11.19
C GLY A 128 -11.47 2.56 -11.28
N GLN A 129 -12.52 2.46 -12.11
CA GLN A 129 -13.58 3.46 -12.15
C GLN A 129 -14.25 3.64 -10.77
N ARG A 130 -14.60 2.54 -10.09
CA ARG A 130 -15.23 2.59 -8.77
C ARG A 130 -14.33 3.21 -7.71
N PHE A 131 -13.03 2.89 -7.70
CA PHE A 131 -12.07 3.52 -6.80
C PHE A 131 -11.92 5.02 -7.11
N GLY A 132 -11.95 5.39 -8.40
CA GLY A 132 -11.91 6.78 -8.83
C GLY A 132 -13.15 7.59 -8.43
N GLU A 133 -14.33 6.98 -8.29
CA GLU A 133 -15.59 7.67 -7.97
C GLU A 133 -15.62 8.23 -6.53
N ARG A 134 -15.03 7.52 -5.56
CA ARG A 134 -15.10 7.87 -4.14
C ARG A 134 -13.73 8.18 -3.56
N ALA A 135 -13.55 9.40 -3.07
CA ALA A 135 -12.34 9.77 -2.35
C ALA A 135 -12.29 9.14 -0.94
N ILE A 136 -11.09 8.80 -0.47
CA ILE A 136 -10.87 8.25 0.88
C ILE A 136 -11.22 9.32 1.91
N SER A 137 -12.23 9.03 2.73
CA SER A 137 -12.76 9.94 3.74
C SER A 137 -12.90 9.31 5.13
N SER A 138 -12.66 8.00 5.23
CA SER A 138 -12.85 7.21 6.46
C SER A 138 -11.92 6.00 6.52
N GLU A 139 -11.76 5.41 7.71
CA GLU A 139 -11.11 4.09 7.85
C GLU A 139 -11.77 3.04 6.96
N GLN A 140 -13.11 3.04 6.86
CA GLN A 140 -13.84 2.05 6.05
C GLN A 140 -13.56 2.19 4.55
N ASP A 141 -13.36 3.42 4.07
CA ASP A 141 -13.00 3.67 2.66
C ASP A 141 -11.59 3.14 2.37
N LEU A 142 -10.65 3.39 3.29
CA LEU A 142 -9.29 2.86 3.18
C LEU A 142 -9.29 1.33 3.24
N GLU A 143 -9.99 0.73 4.21
CA GLU A 143 -10.12 -0.73 4.31
C GLU A 143 -10.68 -1.34 3.02
N SER A 144 -11.73 -0.72 2.46
CA SER A 144 -12.34 -1.20 1.21
C SER A 144 -11.33 -1.16 0.06
N TYR A 145 -10.57 -0.06 -0.05
CA TYR A 145 -9.53 0.05 -1.06
C TYR A 145 -8.42 -0.99 -0.86
N GLU A 146 -7.86 -1.12 0.35
CA GLU A 146 -6.78 -2.08 0.61
C GLU A 146 -7.24 -3.50 0.32
N ARG A 147 -8.43 -3.88 0.76
CA ARG A 147 -9.00 -5.21 0.49
C ARG A 147 -9.16 -5.51 -1.00
N PHE A 148 -9.85 -4.63 -1.73
CA PHE A 148 -10.23 -4.91 -3.13
C PHE A 148 -9.15 -4.52 -4.13
N GLY A 149 -8.32 -3.52 -3.82
CA GLY A 149 -7.30 -2.97 -4.70
C GLY A 149 -5.89 -3.52 -4.46
N VAL A 150 -5.64 -4.14 -3.30
CA VAL A 150 -4.32 -4.65 -2.92
C VAL A 150 -4.37 -6.11 -2.45
N GLU A 151 -5.03 -6.38 -1.32
CA GLU A 151 -4.99 -7.67 -0.63
C GLU A 151 -5.47 -8.83 -1.52
N ASN A 152 -6.60 -8.66 -2.22
CA ASN A 152 -7.13 -9.70 -3.13
C ASN A 152 -6.12 -10.06 -4.23
N TYR A 153 -5.40 -9.09 -4.79
CA TYR A 153 -4.41 -9.37 -5.83
C TYR A 153 -3.15 -10.02 -5.26
N VAL A 154 -2.72 -9.61 -4.06
CA VAL A 154 -1.63 -10.30 -3.35
C VAL A 154 -2.02 -11.76 -3.07
N HIS A 155 -3.25 -11.99 -2.61
CA HIS A 155 -3.80 -13.33 -2.42
C HIS A 155 -3.77 -14.15 -3.71
N ASP A 156 -4.27 -13.60 -4.81
CA ASP A 156 -4.34 -14.31 -6.10
C ASP A 156 -2.94 -14.65 -6.64
N ILE A 157 -1.98 -13.74 -6.50
CA ILE A 157 -0.58 -14.00 -6.88
C ILE A 157 0.02 -15.13 -6.04
N ILE A 158 -0.21 -15.13 -4.72
CA ILE A 158 0.29 -16.20 -3.85
C ILE A 158 -0.41 -17.53 -4.17
N ALA A 159 -1.71 -17.51 -4.50
CA ALA A 159 -2.45 -18.70 -4.91
C ALA A 159 -1.87 -19.30 -6.21
N GLU A 160 -1.48 -18.49 -7.19
CA GLU A 160 -0.77 -18.97 -8.38
C GLU A 160 0.62 -19.53 -8.04
N LEU A 161 1.40 -18.87 -7.17
CA LEU A 161 2.69 -19.38 -6.71
C LEU A 161 2.56 -20.73 -5.98
N CYS A 162 1.48 -20.94 -5.21
CA CYS A 162 1.21 -22.21 -4.53
C CYS A 162 1.03 -23.40 -5.50
N LYS A 163 0.62 -23.15 -6.75
CA LYS A 163 0.47 -24.19 -7.78
C LYS A 163 1.80 -24.71 -8.28
N ASN A 164 2.88 -23.95 -8.14
CA ASN A 164 4.23 -24.36 -8.50
C ASN A 164 4.93 -25.00 -7.28
N PRO A 165 5.24 -26.31 -7.29
CA PRO A 165 5.86 -26.98 -6.14
C PRO A 165 7.22 -26.38 -5.73
N ALA A 166 8.00 -25.89 -6.69
CA ALA A 166 9.30 -25.27 -6.40
C ALA A 166 9.12 -23.94 -5.66
N ALA A 167 8.20 -23.08 -6.11
CA ALA A 167 7.88 -21.82 -5.44
C ALA A 167 7.26 -22.06 -4.05
N ARG A 168 6.31 -23.00 -3.95
CA ARG A 168 5.70 -23.41 -2.68
C ARG A 168 6.74 -23.84 -1.65
N ASN A 169 7.75 -24.60 -2.06
CA ASN A 169 8.84 -25.04 -1.20
C ASN A 169 9.82 -23.91 -0.87
N GLN A 170 10.21 -23.09 -1.86
CA GLN A 170 11.16 -21.99 -1.66
C GLN A 170 10.63 -20.98 -0.63
N PHE A 171 9.36 -20.58 -0.76
CA PHE A 171 8.76 -19.58 0.12
C PHE A 171 8.02 -20.19 1.31
N GLY A 172 7.90 -21.52 1.41
CA GLY A 172 7.16 -22.15 2.51
C GLY A 172 5.67 -21.77 2.55
N LEU A 173 5.01 -21.68 1.40
CA LEU A 173 3.68 -21.08 1.26
C LEU A 173 2.54 -21.85 1.94
N GLY A 174 2.72 -23.14 2.25
CA GLY A 174 1.60 -23.99 2.65
C GLY A 174 0.54 -24.00 1.55
N ASP A 175 -0.72 -23.76 1.91
CA ASP A 175 -1.85 -23.61 0.98
C ASP A 175 -2.16 -22.14 0.65
N GLY A 176 -1.31 -21.19 1.06
CA GLY A 176 -1.41 -19.78 0.71
C GLY A 176 -1.67 -18.87 1.91
N VAL A 177 -2.38 -17.75 1.67
CA VAL A 177 -2.64 -16.72 2.68
C VAL A 177 -4.12 -16.46 2.86
N LYS A 178 -4.48 -15.90 4.02
CA LYS A 178 -5.81 -15.36 4.28
C LYS A 178 -5.70 -13.99 4.95
N PHE A 179 -6.47 -13.03 4.46
CA PHE A 179 -6.61 -11.71 5.06
C PHE A 179 -7.89 -11.68 5.94
N ASP A 180 -7.74 -11.34 7.21
CA ASP A 180 -8.82 -11.30 8.20
C ASP A 180 -8.93 -9.90 8.84
N ASN A 181 -10.12 -9.30 8.77
CA ASN A 181 -10.38 -7.91 9.22
C ASN A 181 -11.25 -7.84 10.49
N HIS A 182 -11.37 -8.93 11.25
CA HIS A 182 -12.30 -8.97 12.38
C HIS A 182 -11.60 -8.68 13.71
N ALA A 183 -12.24 -7.90 14.59
CA ALA A 183 -11.73 -7.57 15.93
C ALA A 183 -11.37 -8.81 16.81
N ASN A 184 -11.89 -9.98 16.47
CA ASN A 184 -11.61 -11.27 17.14
C ASN A 184 -10.52 -12.10 16.45
N ALA A 185 -9.85 -11.60 15.42
CA ALA A 185 -8.91 -12.38 14.62
C ALA A 185 -7.79 -12.97 15.47
N LEU A 186 -7.28 -12.26 16.48
CA LEU A 186 -6.22 -12.76 17.37
C LEU A 186 -6.71 -13.60 18.56
N ASP A 187 -8.02 -13.87 18.68
CA ASP A 187 -8.60 -14.57 19.85
C ASP A 187 -8.66 -16.10 19.76
N GLN A 188 -8.09 -16.70 18.72
CA GLN A 188 -8.09 -18.16 18.54
C GLN A 188 -6.88 -18.90 19.14
N THR A 189 -6.04 -18.25 19.96
CA THR A 189 -5.09 -18.99 20.81
C THR A 189 -5.83 -19.61 21.98
N GLU A 190 -5.82 -20.94 22.04
CA GLU A 190 -6.35 -21.80 23.10
C GLU A 190 -6.13 -21.18 24.50
N ALA A 191 -7.18 -20.57 25.04
CA ALA A 191 -7.18 -20.08 26.41
C ALA A 191 -7.52 -21.24 27.34
N ASP A 192 -6.58 -21.58 28.22
CA ASP A 192 -6.82 -22.44 29.39
C ASP A 192 -7.97 -21.84 30.23
N PRO A 193 -9.10 -22.57 30.42
CA PRO A 193 -10.28 -22.05 31.12
C PRO A 193 -10.01 -21.59 32.56
N SER A 194 -8.89 -22.02 33.15
CA SER A 194 -8.53 -21.72 34.53
C SER A 194 -8.03 -20.29 34.78
N LEU A 195 -7.65 -19.54 33.72
CA LEU A 195 -7.19 -18.14 33.84
C LEU A 195 -8.31 -17.09 33.67
N LEU A 196 -9.54 -17.54 33.40
CA LEU A 196 -10.69 -16.66 33.14
C LEU A 196 -11.30 -16.02 34.41
N ALA A 197 -10.90 -16.45 35.60
CA ALA A 197 -11.56 -16.03 36.84
C ALA A 197 -11.08 -14.67 37.41
N GLU A 198 -9.89 -14.16 37.02
CA GLU A 198 -9.32 -12.96 37.66
C GLU A 198 -9.09 -11.75 36.72
N SER A 199 -9.35 -11.86 35.42
CA SER A 199 -9.08 -10.78 34.44
C SER A 199 -10.35 -10.07 33.91
N SER A 200 -11.44 -10.04 34.69
CA SER A 200 -12.75 -9.53 34.25
C SER A 200 -12.89 -8.00 34.20
N THR A 201 -11.84 -7.22 34.49
CA THR A 201 -11.89 -5.74 34.47
C THR A 201 -11.25 -5.07 33.26
N TYR A 202 -10.59 -5.82 32.36
CA TYR A 202 -10.11 -5.30 31.08
C TYR A 202 -10.85 -5.96 29.93
N ARG A 203 -12.09 -5.53 29.67
CA ARG A 203 -12.64 -5.66 28.32
C ARG A 203 -11.66 -4.92 27.40
N ARG A 204 -10.82 -5.67 26.70
CA ARG A 204 -9.89 -5.13 25.70
C ARG A 204 -10.75 -4.43 24.65
N SER A 205 -10.87 -3.11 24.72
CA SER A 205 -11.30 -2.31 23.56
C SER A 205 -10.19 -2.45 22.52
N ARG A 206 -10.28 -3.50 21.70
CA ARG A 206 -9.29 -3.78 20.66
C ARG A 206 -9.67 -2.98 19.41
N PRO A 207 -8.75 -2.19 18.84
CA PRO A 207 -8.96 -1.61 17.52
C PRO A 207 -9.17 -2.72 16.48
N ASP A 208 -9.78 -2.37 15.35
CA ASP A 208 -9.85 -3.25 14.19
C ASP A 208 -8.42 -3.65 13.77
N GLN A 209 -8.06 -4.92 14.01
CA GLN A 209 -6.73 -5.44 13.72
C GLN A 209 -6.78 -6.28 12.45
N PHE A 210 -6.14 -5.78 11.39
CA PHE A 210 -6.02 -6.44 10.11
C PHE A 210 -4.90 -7.48 10.20
N CYS A 211 -5.25 -8.75 9.99
CA CYS A 211 -4.33 -9.87 10.16
C CYS A 211 -4.14 -10.60 8.83
N ILE A 212 -2.90 -10.96 8.55
CA ILE A 212 -2.56 -11.87 7.46
C ILE A 212 -2.16 -13.20 8.08
N ARG A 213 -2.75 -14.29 7.61
CA ARG A 213 -2.47 -15.65 8.08
C ARG A 213 -1.91 -16.52 6.98
N ARG A 214 -0.98 -17.40 7.33
CA ARG A 214 -0.62 -18.55 6.52
C ARG A 214 -1.65 -19.65 6.74
N VAL A 215 -2.12 -20.22 5.63
CA VAL A 215 -3.01 -21.38 5.60
C VAL A 215 -2.17 -22.63 5.29
N ASP A 216 -2.32 -23.69 6.08
CA ASP A 216 -1.64 -24.98 5.86
C ASP A 216 -2.56 -26.12 6.34
N GLY A 217 -3.35 -26.67 5.43
CA GLY A 217 -4.48 -27.54 5.73
C GLY A 217 -5.51 -26.85 6.63
N GLU A 218 -5.77 -27.44 7.80
CA GLU A 218 -6.68 -26.87 8.79
C GLU A 218 -6.02 -25.83 9.71
N ARG A 219 -4.69 -25.65 9.61
CA ARG A 219 -3.94 -24.73 10.47
C ARG A 219 -3.88 -23.34 9.85
N ASN A 220 -4.32 -22.35 10.63
CA ASN A 220 -4.18 -20.93 10.31
C ASN A 220 -3.22 -20.27 11.30
N THR A 221 -2.02 -19.93 10.84
CA THR A 221 -0.98 -19.31 11.67
C THR A 221 -0.85 -17.83 11.34
N LEU A 222 -0.68 -16.98 12.35
CA LEU A 222 -0.49 -15.55 12.14
C LEU A 222 0.83 -15.32 11.40
N LEU A 223 0.77 -14.61 10.27
CA LEU A 223 1.91 -14.28 9.44
C LEU A 223 2.41 -12.87 9.76
N THR A 224 1.49 -11.90 9.75
CA THR A 224 1.75 -10.51 10.13
C THR A 224 0.43 -9.80 10.43
N THR A 225 0.53 -8.57 10.93
CA THR A 225 -0.58 -7.62 11.07
C THR A 225 -0.36 -6.39 10.19
N VAL A 226 -1.38 -5.54 10.12
CA VAL A 226 -1.35 -4.30 9.35
C VAL A 226 -2.13 -3.21 10.09
N GLU A 227 -1.60 -1.99 10.08
CA GLU A 227 -2.28 -0.82 10.65
C GLU A 227 -2.76 0.13 9.53
N TYR A 228 -4.08 0.35 9.47
CA TYR A 228 -4.70 1.30 8.54
C TYR A 228 -4.93 2.65 9.20
N LYS A 229 -4.45 3.71 8.54
CA LYS A 229 -4.68 5.10 8.95
C LYS A 229 -4.98 5.97 7.73
N PRO A 230 -6.24 6.44 7.56
CA PRO A 230 -6.61 7.17 6.35
C PRO A 230 -5.82 8.49 6.21
N PRO A 231 -5.59 8.98 4.97
CA PRO A 231 -4.68 10.10 4.72
C PRO A 231 -5.04 11.40 5.43
N HIS A 232 -6.33 11.65 5.68
CA HIS A 232 -6.77 12.84 6.42
C HIS A 232 -6.46 12.78 7.92
N LYS A 233 -6.17 11.58 8.47
CA LYS A 233 -5.71 11.37 9.85
C LYS A 233 -4.19 11.21 9.94
N LEU A 234 -3.55 10.65 8.92
CA LEU A 234 -2.10 10.51 8.79
C LEU A 234 -1.67 10.74 7.34
N SER A 235 -1.31 11.98 7.03
CA SER A 235 -0.93 12.35 5.67
C SER A 235 0.46 11.85 5.29
N VAL A 236 0.75 11.81 3.99
CA VAL A 236 2.08 11.44 3.46
C VAL A 236 3.15 12.42 3.94
N GLU A 237 2.81 13.71 4.07
CA GLU A 237 3.70 14.76 4.57
C GLU A 237 4.06 14.53 6.05
N ASN A 238 3.09 14.11 6.86
CA ASN A 238 3.33 13.73 8.25
C ASN A 238 4.20 12.46 8.35
N LEU A 239 4.00 11.50 7.44
CA LEU A 239 4.88 10.32 7.35
C LEU A 239 6.31 10.72 7.02
N ARG A 240 6.53 11.51 5.96
CA ARG A 240 7.86 11.98 5.54
C ARG A 240 8.59 12.72 6.66
N ALA A 241 7.94 13.68 7.31
CA ALA A 241 8.58 14.47 8.36
C ALA A 241 8.70 13.72 9.70
N GLY A 242 7.75 12.82 9.99
CA GLY A 242 7.71 12.07 11.25
C GLY A 242 8.64 10.86 11.26
N LEU A 243 8.90 10.24 10.11
CA LEU A 243 9.81 9.11 9.95
C LEU A 243 11.25 9.58 9.73
N ARG A 244 11.93 9.83 10.84
CA ARG A 244 13.38 10.10 10.87
C ARG A 244 14.06 9.22 11.92
N GLU A 245 15.35 9.03 11.78
CA GLU A 245 16.13 8.38 12.83
C GLU A 245 16.10 9.22 14.11
N MET A 246 15.81 8.57 15.24
CA MET A 246 15.66 9.26 16.52
C MET A 246 15.71 8.30 17.72
N ASN A 247 16.06 8.85 18.89
CA ASN A 247 15.76 8.23 20.18
C ASN A 247 14.28 8.48 20.50
N PHE A 248 13.41 7.70 19.87
CA PHE A 248 11.96 7.87 19.87
C PHE A 248 11.36 8.07 21.27
N TRP A 249 11.83 7.27 22.25
CA TRP A 249 11.34 7.39 23.62
C TRP A 249 11.60 8.77 24.23
N GLU A 250 12.82 9.28 24.09
CA GLU A 250 13.26 10.55 24.68
C GLU A 250 12.73 11.75 23.89
N GLU A 251 12.71 11.65 22.56
CA GLU A 251 12.36 12.77 21.68
C GLU A 251 10.86 12.95 21.52
N VAL A 252 10.07 11.87 21.49
CA VAL A 252 8.64 11.92 21.18
C VAL A 252 7.77 11.64 22.41
N VAL A 253 8.11 10.60 23.17
CA VAL A 253 7.25 10.09 24.26
C VAL A 253 7.46 10.83 25.57
N GLN A 254 8.72 11.01 25.95
CA GLN A 254 9.15 11.72 27.17
C GLN A 254 10.08 12.91 26.85
N PRO A 255 9.63 13.89 26.04
CA PRO A 255 10.44 15.06 25.79
C PRO A 255 10.61 15.90 27.06
N ASN A 256 11.81 16.45 27.23
CA ASN A 256 12.10 17.39 28.34
C ASN A 256 11.29 18.69 28.23
N SER A 257 10.93 19.09 27.01
CA SER A 257 10.11 20.28 26.73
C SER A 257 9.40 20.13 25.38
N ILE A 258 8.21 20.71 25.24
CA ILE A 258 7.51 20.78 23.95
C ILE A 258 8.01 22.03 23.20
N PRO A 259 8.40 21.93 21.92
CA PRO A 259 8.79 23.09 21.12
C PRO A 259 7.68 24.14 21.04
N THR A 260 8.05 25.41 21.18
CA THR A 260 7.12 26.55 21.12
C THR A 260 7.18 27.30 19.79
N GLU A 261 8.30 27.23 19.08
CA GLU A 261 8.47 27.79 17.73
C GLU A 261 7.62 27.00 16.74
N GLU A 262 6.95 27.70 15.81
CA GLU A 262 5.89 27.13 14.97
C GLU A 262 6.40 25.99 14.08
N SER A 263 7.53 26.16 13.39
CA SER A 263 8.09 25.16 12.48
C SER A 263 8.56 23.89 13.23
N ALA A 264 9.22 24.06 14.38
CA ALA A 264 9.66 22.98 15.25
C ALA A 264 8.47 22.26 15.88
N LYS A 265 7.40 22.99 16.22
CA LYS A 265 6.16 22.42 16.75
C LYS A 265 5.46 21.55 15.71
N LEU A 266 5.39 21.98 14.46
CA LEU A 266 4.83 21.17 13.37
C LEU A 266 5.62 19.88 13.13
N SER A 267 6.95 19.97 13.10
CA SER A 267 7.82 18.80 12.97
C SER A 267 7.65 17.81 14.13
N TYR A 268 7.55 18.34 15.36
CA TYR A 268 7.27 17.54 16.55
C TYR A 268 5.89 16.89 16.49
N ASN A 269 4.87 17.61 16.04
CA ASN A 269 3.52 17.07 15.88
C ASN A 269 3.48 15.93 14.85
N ALA A 270 4.19 16.08 13.72
CA ALA A 270 4.31 15.03 12.71
C ALA A 270 5.00 13.77 13.28
N ALA A 271 6.13 13.95 13.98
CA ALA A 271 6.82 12.85 14.66
C ALA A 271 5.95 12.17 15.71
N TRP A 272 5.15 12.94 16.47
CA TRP A 272 4.23 12.41 17.46
C TRP A 272 3.06 11.64 16.84
N LEU A 273 2.47 12.17 15.76
CA LEU A 273 1.34 11.56 15.07
C LEU A 273 1.75 10.25 14.39
N THR A 274 2.81 10.30 13.59
CA THR A 274 3.44 9.13 12.96
C THR A 274 3.89 8.13 14.02
N GLY A 275 4.56 8.62 15.06
CA GLY A 275 5.01 7.84 16.21
C GLY A 275 3.87 7.11 16.93
N SER A 276 2.74 7.78 17.12
CA SER A 276 1.56 7.19 17.75
C SER A 276 1.02 6.04 16.90
N ALA A 277 0.95 6.21 15.59
CA ALA A 277 0.46 5.20 14.66
C ALA A 277 1.39 3.96 14.59
N ILE A 278 2.69 4.16 14.40
CA ILE A 278 3.67 3.04 14.36
C ILE A 278 3.78 2.33 15.71
N THR A 279 3.57 3.03 16.84
CA THR A 279 3.56 2.41 18.18
C THR A 279 2.36 1.46 18.34
N GLN A 280 1.23 1.76 17.68
CA GLN A 280 0.08 0.85 17.70
C GLN A 280 0.45 -0.49 17.08
N GLU A 281 1.11 -0.45 15.93
CA GLU A 281 1.51 -1.64 15.18
C GLU A 281 2.67 -2.37 15.88
N TYR A 282 3.71 -1.63 16.29
CA TYR A 282 4.85 -2.17 17.04
C TYR A 282 4.42 -2.93 18.29
N HIS A 283 3.42 -2.43 19.01
CA HIS A 283 2.88 -3.14 20.17
C HIS A 283 2.38 -4.53 19.82
N VAL A 284 1.65 -4.67 18.70
CA VAL A 284 1.15 -5.96 18.21
C VAL A 284 2.32 -6.84 17.78
N MET A 285 3.31 -6.30 17.07
CA MET A 285 4.52 -7.04 16.70
C MET A 285 5.23 -7.64 17.92
N ILE A 286 5.33 -6.91 19.04
CA ILE A 286 5.91 -7.42 20.28
C ILE A 286 4.99 -8.42 21.00
N GLN A 287 3.67 -8.18 20.96
CA GLN A 287 2.69 -9.07 21.61
C GLN A 287 2.60 -10.42 20.93
N GLU A 288 2.64 -10.43 19.59
CA GLU A 288 2.49 -11.64 18.78
C GLU A 288 3.84 -12.24 18.39
N GLY A 289 4.94 -11.49 18.50
CA GLY A 289 6.28 -11.99 18.18
C GLY A 289 6.61 -11.91 16.68
N LEU A 290 6.12 -10.87 16.00
CA LEU A 290 6.29 -10.67 14.57
C LEU A 290 7.62 -9.96 14.27
N GLU A 291 8.31 -10.39 13.21
CA GLU A 291 9.49 -9.68 12.71
C GLU A 291 9.11 -8.51 11.82
N TYR A 292 8.16 -8.71 10.92
CA TYR A 292 7.76 -7.75 9.91
C TYR A 292 6.30 -7.35 10.11
N SER A 293 5.98 -6.14 9.70
CA SER A 293 4.62 -5.61 9.60
C SER A 293 4.62 -4.40 8.66
N TYR A 294 3.47 -3.80 8.40
CA TYR A 294 3.40 -2.51 7.74
C TYR A 294 2.23 -1.66 8.21
N LEU A 295 2.36 -0.36 7.95
CA LEU A 295 1.30 0.63 8.08
C LEU A 295 1.03 1.23 6.70
N THR A 296 -0.23 1.50 6.38
CA THR A 296 -0.61 2.16 5.11
C THR A 296 -1.69 3.22 5.34
N ASN A 297 -1.62 4.27 4.52
CA ASN A 297 -2.71 5.23 4.35
C ASN A 297 -3.39 5.13 2.97
N GLY A 298 -3.04 4.12 2.17
CA GLY A 298 -3.52 3.93 0.79
C GLY A 298 -2.68 4.64 -0.27
N LEU A 299 -1.96 5.71 0.09
CA LEU A 299 -1.06 6.44 -0.81
C LEU A 299 0.42 6.11 -0.59
N ALA A 300 0.78 5.81 0.66
CA ALA A 300 2.12 5.45 1.08
C ALA A 300 2.08 4.24 2.02
N LEU A 301 3.16 3.47 2.01
CA LEU A 301 3.37 2.32 2.87
C LEU A 301 4.60 2.53 3.74
N VAL A 302 4.52 2.12 5.00
CA VAL A 302 5.66 2.08 5.91
C VAL A 302 5.93 0.63 6.24
N LEU A 303 6.97 0.05 5.64
CA LEU A 303 7.40 -1.31 5.95
C LEU A 303 8.17 -1.30 7.27
N LEU A 304 7.80 -2.17 8.20
CA LEU A 304 8.30 -2.21 9.56
C LEU A 304 9.05 -3.50 9.83
N ARG A 305 10.14 -3.40 10.60
CA ARG A 305 10.90 -4.56 11.07
C ARG A 305 11.37 -4.39 12.52
N VAL A 306 11.15 -5.42 13.33
CA VAL A 306 11.72 -5.54 14.68
C VAL A 306 12.80 -6.63 14.63
N PRO A 307 14.08 -6.35 14.89
CA PRO A 307 15.12 -7.37 14.94
C PRO A 307 14.96 -8.31 16.14
N TYR A 308 15.49 -9.53 16.01
CA TYR A 308 15.42 -10.53 17.08
C TYR A 308 16.19 -10.09 18.34
N ASP A 309 17.43 -9.63 18.20
CA ASP A 309 18.32 -9.34 19.32
C ASP A 309 18.09 -7.96 19.96
N GLU A 310 17.46 -7.05 19.21
CA GLU A 310 17.26 -5.66 19.62
C GLU A 310 15.78 -5.25 19.51
N PRO A 311 14.89 -5.81 20.34
CA PRO A 311 13.45 -5.54 20.26
C PRO A 311 13.12 -4.06 20.50
N GLY A 312 13.99 -3.30 21.17
CA GLY A 312 13.83 -1.86 21.40
C GLY A 312 14.04 -0.96 20.18
N THR A 313 14.46 -1.50 19.05
CA THR A 313 14.64 -0.74 17.81
C THR A 313 13.56 -1.17 16.82
N LEU A 314 12.82 -0.18 16.30
CA LEU A 314 11.91 -0.38 15.18
C LEU A 314 12.56 0.21 13.92
N TYR A 315 12.77 -0.66 12.93
CA TYR A 315 13.23 -0.27 11.61
C TYR A 315 12.03 0.08 10.73
N TYR A 316 12.17 1.14 9.94
CA TYR A 316 11.13 1.59 9.01
C TYR A 316 11.69 1.83 7.61
N HIS A 317 10.85 1.64 6.59
CA HIS A 317 11.10 2.06 5.21
C HIS A 317 9.81 2.66 4.63
N LEU A 318 9.86 3.94 4.26
CA LEU A 318 8.73 4.64 3.63
C LEU A 318 8.76 4.39 2.13
N CYS A 319 7.65 3.90 1.58
CA CYS A 319 7.44 3.69 0.16
C CYS A 319 6.31 4.60 -0.33
N GLU A 320 6.53 5.26 -1.47
CA GLU A 320 5.54 6.13 -2.11
C GLU A 320 5.37 5.74 -3.58
N PRO A 321 4.58 4.69 -3.88
CA PRO A 321 4.51 4.11 -5.22
C PRO A 321 4.22 5.12 -6.33
N ASN A 322 3.33 6.09 -6.07
CA ASN A 322 2.94 7.13 -7.04
C ASN A 322 4.06 8.15 -7.31
N MET A 323 5.09 8.23 -6.45
CA MET A 323 6.28 9.08 -6.63
C MET A 323 7.49 8.28 -7.13
N GLU A 324 7.51 6.97 -6.90
CA GLU A 324 8.62 6.08 -7.25
C GLU A 324 8.53 5.53 -8.68
N ILE A 325 7.32 5.41 -9.23
CA ILE A 325 7.08 4.79 -10.55
C ILE A 325 6.96 5.87 -11.63
N ASP A 326 7.73 5.70 -12.71
CA ASP A 326 7.50 6.42 -13.97
C ASP A 326 6.82 5.49 -14.97
N LEU A 327 5.57 5.80 -15.33
CA LEU A 327 4.80 5.01 -16.30
C LEU A 327 5.40 5.03 -17.71
N ASN A 328 6.28 5.99 -18.03
CA ASN A 328 6.94 6.06 -19.34
C ASN A 328 8.20 5.20 -19.39
N ASP A 329 8.65 4.68 -18.26
CA ASP A 329 9.79 3.80 -18.18
C ASP A 329 9.37 2.39 -17.76
N ASP A 330 9.45 1.47 -18.73
CA ASP A 330 9.12 0.06 -18.53
C ASP A 330 9.98 -0.60 -17.42
N GLN A 331 11.20 -0.12 -17.18
CA GLN A 331 12.11 -0.66 -16.17
C GLN A 331 11.64 -0.40 -14.73
N SER A 332 10.68 0.54 -14.53
CA SER A 332 10.08 0.78 -13.22
C SER A 332 9.38 -0.46 -12.64
N PHE A 333 8.94 -1.39 -13.51
CA PHE A 333 8.29 -2.65 -13.11
C PHE A 333 9.25 -3.83 -12.93
N ASP A 334 10.55 -3.64 -13.18
CA ASP A 334 11.60 -4.62 -12.85
C ASP A 334 11.93 -4.61 -11.34
N GLN A 335 11.40 -3.62 -10.63
CA GLN A 335 11.51 -3.46 -9.19
C GLN A 335 10.13 -3.53 -8.53
N PRO A 336 10.02 -3.95 -7.25
CA PRO A 336 8.75 -4.06 -6.55
C PRO A 336 8.25 -2.68 -6.07
N LEU A 337 8.10 -1.70 -6.95
CA LEU A 337 7.75 -0.33 -6.57
C LEU A 337 6.23 -0.12 -6.37
N THR A 338 5.39 -1.01 -6.89
CA THR A 338 3.94 -0.92 -6.71
C THR A 338 3.52 -1.34 -5.30
N THR A 339 2.39 -0.82 -4.80
CA THR A 339 1.80 -1.24 -3.52
C THR A 339 1.64 -2.76 -3.44
N ILE A 340 1.07 -3.38 -4.47
CA ILE A 340 0.86 -4.84 -4.54
C ILE A 340 2.20 -5.57 -4.46
N ALA A 341 3.23 -5.13 -5.21
CA ALA A 341 4.53 -5.80 -5.19
C ALA A 341 5.23 -5.66 -3.82
N ARG A 342 5.15 -4.50 -3.17
CA ARG A 342 5.73 -4.29 -1.82
C ARG A 342 5.05 -5.17 -0.77
N VAL A 343 3.71 -5.19 -0.76
CA VAL A 343 2.94 -6.02 0.18
C VAL A 343 3.18 -7.51 -0.08
N LEU A 344 3.18 -7.92 -1.35
CA LEU A 344 3.50 -9.30 -1.74
C LEU A 344 4.89 -9.72 -1.25
N CYS A 345 5.92 -8.91 -1.53
CA CYS A 345 7.28 -9.21 -1.10
C CYS A 345 7.40 -9.25 0.42
N LEU A 346 6.72 -8.35 1.15
CA LEU A 346 6.67 -8.37 2.60
C LEU A 346 6.00 -9.66 3.12
N CYS A 347 4.87 -10.07 2.56
CA CYS A 347 4.22 -11.34 2.92
C CYS A 347 5.18 -12.52 2.76
N LEU A 348 5.92 -12.61 1.65
CA LEU A 348 6.89 -13.67 1.42
C LEU A 348 8.10 -13.60 2.37
N LEU A 349 8.54 -12.40 2.78
CA LEU A 349 9.52 -12.26 3.86
C LEU A 349 8.96 -12.80 5.19
N CYS A 350 7.69 -12.51 5.50
CA CYS A 350 7.04 -13.04 6.69
C CYS A 350 6.92 -14.57 6.68
N PHE A 351 6.70 -15.19 5.51
CA PHE A 351 6.66 -16.66 5.41
C PHE A 351 7.99 -17.31 5.81
N GLY A 352 9.11 -16.65 5.50
CA GLY A 352 10.45 -17.07 5.92
C GLY A 352 10.81 -16.70 7.37
N ALA A 353 9.99 -15.90 8.05
CA ALA A 353 10.25 -15.43 9.40
C ALA A 353 9.37 -16.15 10.43
N PRO A 354 9.93 -17.05 11.26
CA PRO A 354 9.13 -17.74 12.27
C PRO A 354 8.63 -16.76 13.34
N VAL A 355 7.37 -16.94 13.77
CA VAL A 355 6.81 -16.21 14.90
C VAL A 355 7.61 -16.52 16.16
N ARG A 356 8.02 -15.47 16.87
CA ARG A 356 8.88 -15.59 18.04
C ARG A 356 8.12 -16.16 19.23
N ASP A 357 8.80 -17.06 19.95
CA ASP A 357 8.20 -17.82 21.03
C ASP A 357 7.84 -16.97 22.27
N GLN A 358 7.14 -17.59 23.21
CA GLN A 358 6.69 -16.91 24.43
C GLN A 358 7.86 -16.43 25.30
N ALA A 359 9.00 -17.13 25.27
CA ALA A 359 10.18 -16.75 26.04
C ALA A 359 10.77 -15.44 25.53
N TRP A 360 10.94 -15.31 24.21
CA TRP A 360 11.37 -14.08 23.55
C TRP A 360 10.41 -12.93 23.84
N ARG A 361 9.10 -13.16 23.67
CA ARG A 361 8.08 -12.13 23.91
C ARG A 361 8.11 -11.63 25.35
N ASN A 362 8.22 -12.51 26.33
CA ASN A 362 8.34 -12.15 27.73
C ASN A 362 9.62 -11.36 28.03
N LYS A 363 10.75 -11.71 27.40
CA LYS A 363 12.02 -10.98 27.55
C LYS A 363 11.91 -9.58 26.96
N ALA A 364 11.39 -9.45 25.74
CA ALA A 364 11.19 -8.15 25.08
C ALA A 364 10.29 -7.23 25.92
N ARG A 365 9.12 -7.70 26.35
CA ARG A 365 8.16 -6.91 27.16
C ARG A 365 8.75 -6.37 28.47
N LYS A 366 9.70 -7.07 29.09
CA LYS A 366 10.38 -6.61 30.31
C LYS A 366 11.36 -5.47 30.08
N GLN A 367 11.89 -5.34 28.86
CA GLN A 367 12.89 -4.35 28.49
C GLN A 367 12.28 -3.08 27.88
N LEU A 368 11.05 -3.18 27.39
CA LEU A 368 10.41 -2.10 26.65
C LEU A 368 9.60 -1.19 27.57
N PRO A 369 9.69 0.13 27.35
CA PRO A 369 8.85 1.05 28.08
C PRO A 369 7.40 0.98 27.57
N VAL A 370 6.48 1.39 28.43
CA VAL A 370 5.05 1.51 28.12
C VAL A 370 4.71 2.98 28.00
N TRP A 371 3.99 3.35 26.95
CA TRP A 371 3.53 4.71 26.73
C TRP A 371 2.46 5.07 27.77
N LYS A 372 2.81 5.84 28.81
CA LYS A 372 1.91 6.15 29.95
C LYS A 372 1.27 7.55 29.91
N THR A 373 1.80 8.43 29.06
CA THR A 373 1.44 9.85 28.89
C THR A 373 1.09 10.64 30.16
N SER A 374 2.05 11.43 30.64
CA SER A 374 1.82 12.49 31.66
C SER A 374 1.27 13.81 31.08
N PHE A 375 1.19 13.94 29.75
CA PHE A 375 0.89 15.20 29.04
C PHE A 375 -0.44 15.18 28.25
N ASP A 376 -1.31 14.18 28.49
CA ASP A 376 -2.56 14.01 27.74
C ASP A 376 -3.48 15.23 27.82
N HIS A 377 -3.47 15.94 28.95
CA HIS A 377 -4.25 17.17 29.10
C HIS A 377 -3.72 18.30 28.21
N THR A 378 -2.42 18.58 28.21
CA THR A 378 -1.81 19.68 27.42
C THR A 378 -1.91 19.42 25.92
N ARG A 379 -1.89 18.15 25.50
CA ARG A 379 -1.89 17.78 24.07
C ARG A 379 -3.28 17.57 23.50
N SER A 380 -4.27 17.18 24.30
CA SER A 380 -5.68 17.21 23.86
C SER A 380 -6.13 18.61 23.44
N GLN A 381 -5.45 19.65 23.94
CA GLN A 381 -5.64 21.06 23.60
C GLN A 381 -4.93 21.52 22.32
N ILE A 382 -4.10 20.69 21.66
CA ILE A 382 -3.52 21.05 20.35
C ILE A 382 -4.67 21.15 19.33
N PRO A 383 -4.88 22.32 18.71
CA PRO A 383 -5.92 22.51 17.71
C PRO A 383 -5.75 21.55 16.54
N GLU A 384 -6.83 20.93 16.09
CA GLU A 384 -6.78 20.01 14.93
C GLU A 384 -6.20 20.68 13.68
N ARG A 385 -6.41 21.99 13.51
CA ARG A 385 -5.81 22.77 12.42
C ARG A 385 -4.29 22.68 12.40
N GLU A 386 -3.61 22.60 13.55
CA GLU A 386 -2.15 22.55 13.64
C GLU A 386 -1.61 21.15 13.34
N LEU A 387 -2.36 20.09 13.68
CA LEU A 387 -2.00 18.71 13.31
C LEU A 387 -2.15 18.44 11.80
N ARG A 388 -2.89 19.32 11.10
CA ARG A 388 -3.20 19.21 9.68
C ARG A 388 -2.31 20.09 8.81
N GLN A 389 -1.45 20.91 9.39
CA GLN A 389 -0.50 21.72 8.64
C GLN A 389 0.68 20.85 8.21
N ASN A 390 1.16 21.08 6.98
CA ASN A 390 2.32 20.36 6.48
C ASN A 390 3.57 20.82 7.26
N PRO A 391 4.30 19.88 7.89
CA PRO A 391 5.53 20.19 8.59
C PRO A 391 6.63 20.63 7.60
N PRO A 392 7.61 21.44 8.04
CA PRO A 392 8.77 21.78 7.21
C PRO A 392 9.54 20.50 6.85
N SER A 393 10.19 20.48 5.69
CA SER A 393 10.92 19.32 5.16
C SER A 393 10.03 18.10 4.81
N SER A 394 8.73 18.31 4.56
CA SER A 394 7.83 17.26 4.03
C SER A 394 7.99 17.01 2.52
N GLU A 395 8.99 17.61 1.89
CA GLU A 395 9.30 17.43 0.48
C GLU A 395 9.72 15.99 0.21
N TYR A 396 9.31 15.48 -0.94
CA TYR A 396 9.71 14.14 -1.35
C TYR A 396 11.21 14.10 -1.58
N SER A 397 11.90 13.22 -0.86
CA SER A 397 13.30 12.91 -1.10
C SER A 397 13.38 11.46 -1.60
N PRO A 398 13.78 11.21 -2.86
CA PRO A 398 13.93 9.85 -3.35
C PRO A 398 14.94 9.11 -2.48
N SER A 399 14.58 7.90 -2.03
CA SER A 399 15.50 7.08 -1.25
C SER A 399 16.78 6.83 -2.06
N VAL A 400 17.95 6.85 -1.41
CA VAL A 400 19.27 6.67 -2.08
C VAL A 400 19.38 5.33 -2.82
N SER A 401 18.43 4.42 -2.60
CA SER A 401 18.30 3.13 -3.29
C SER A 401 17.59 3.21 -4.66
N SER A 402 16.86 4.28 -4.98
CA SER A 402 16.38 4.52 -6.34
C SER A 402 17.47 5.30 -7.07
N GLY A 403 18.28 4.61 -7.88
CA GLY A 403 19.43 5.19 -8.58
C GLY A 403 19.07 6.20 -9.68
N ARG A 404 18.18 7.16 -9.43
CA ARG A 404 17.75 8.17 -10.40
C ARG A 404 18.16 9.56 -9.96
N THR A 405 19.11 10.12 -10.69
CA THR A 405 19.38 11.55 -10.75
C THR A 405 18.14 12.25 -11.30
N VAL A 406 17.46 13.03 -10.47
CA VAL A 406 16.34 13.88 -10.91
C VAL A 406 16.92 14.99 -11.77
N SER A 407 16.57 15.01 -13.06
CA SER A 407 16.87 16.15 -13.94
C SER A 407 15.95 17.30 -13.56
N GLU A 408 16.51 18.39 -13.03
CA GLU A 408 15.79 19.62 -12.71
C GLU A 408 15.07 20.17 -13.95
N TYR A 409 13.74 20.30 -13.88
CA TYR A 409 12.96 21.05 -14.86
C TYR A 409 12.62 22.42 -14.26
N LEU A 410 13.32 23.46 -14.70
CA LEU A 410 12.99 24.86 -14.36
C LEU A 410 11.77 25.31 -15.18
N PRO A 411 10.70 25.85 -14.57
CA PRO A 411 9.60 26.43 -15.34
C PRO A 411 9.98 27.83 -15.84
N SER A 412 9.89 28.00 -17.16
CA SER A 412 10.07 29.28 -17.85
C SER A 412 8.90 30.21 -17.55
N SER A 413 9.18 31.32 -16.85
CA SER A 413 8.23 32.41 -16.60
C SER A 413 8.06 33.30 -17.82
N SER A 414 6.82 33.57 -18.23
CA SER A 414 6.43 34.78 -18.97
C SER A 414 4.94 35.07 -18.76
N PRO A 415 4.54 36.29 -18.33
CA PRO A 415 3.15 36.65 -18.12
C PRO A 415 2.50 37.20 -19.40
N VAL A 416 1.27 36.78 -19.67
CA VAL A 416 0.42 37.39 -20.71
C VAL A 416 -0.49 38.42 -20.03
N GLU A 417 -0.30 39.70 -20.37
CA GLU A 417 -1.20 40.80 -19.98
C GLU A 417 -2.57 40.66 -20.65
N SER A 418 -3.63 40.92 -19.87
CA SER A 418 -5.02 40.96 -20.36
C SER A 418 -5.38 42.38 -20.83
N PRO A 419 -6.16 42.54 -21.92
CA PRO A 419 -6.56 43.86 -22.41
C PRO A 419 -7.80 44.40 -21.70
N THR A 420 -7.73 45.67 -21.32
CA THR A 420 -8.80 46.49 -20.75
C THR A 420 -9.93 46.73 -21.76
N GLN A 421 -11.18 46.46 -21.37
CA GLN A 421 -12.36 46.88 -22.13
C GLN A 421 -12.68 48.36 -21.85
N ARG A 422 -13.07 49.07 -22.92
CA ARG A 422 -13.67 50.41 -22.90
C ARG A 422 -15.14 50.36 -22.51
#